data_AF-A0A382I616-F1
#
_entry.id   AF-A0A382I616-F1
#
_cell.length_a   1.000
_cell.length_b   1.000
_cell.length_c   1.000
_cell.angle_alpha   90.00
_cell.angle_beta   90.00
_cell.angle_gamma   90.00
#
_symmetry.space_group_name_H-M   'P 1'
#
loop_
_entity.id
_entity.type
_entity.pdbx_description
1 polymer ?
#
loop_
_entity_poly.entity_id
_entity_poly.type
_entity_poly.pdbx_seq_one_letter_code
_entity_poly.pdbx_strand_id
1 'polypeptide(L)'
;DPGQQTNLTRRHPTVVSRLAKFYEAWWQELVPTFGQPTAIYLGHPAPSANPVTLTCHDWIADGSTPWNQRHIRNAEKKPGNTGFWAVDVKSAGEYSVELRRWPREADRAITADLEAGADVPGVKAFRAAPGQPFAAANAHLKLGGKELTLPVKEGAKSVTFRLKLKPGRDELWAKFTDEAGTPMGAFYAYVTQLQ
;
A
#
# COMPACT_ATOMS: atom_id res chain seq x y z
N ASP A 1 31.64 23.16 15.69
CA ASP A 1 32.16 22.00 14.95
C ASP A 1 31.10 21.49 13.97
N PRO A 2 30.86 22.19 12.84
CA PRO A 2 29.85 21.79 11.86
C PRO A 2 30.12 20.41 11.23
N GLY A 3 31.38 19.97 11.22
CA GLY A 3 31.79 18.66 10.72
C GLY A 3 31.66 17.52 11.73
N GLN A 4 31.20 17.79 12.96
CA GLN A 4 31.00 16.79 14.02
C GLN A 4 32.25 15.93 14.33
N GLN A 5 33.45 16.50 14.23
CA GLN A 5 34.72 15.76 14.40
C GLN A 5 35.24 15.73 15.85
N THR A 6 34.75 16.62 16.71
CA THR A 6 35.23 16.78 18.08
C THR A 6 34.16 16.34 19.08
N ASN A 7 34.42 15.23 19.78
CA ASN A 7 33.54 14.77 20.85
C ASN A 7 33.69 15.65 22.11
N LEU A 8 32.64 16.42 22.44
CA LEU A 8 32.63 17.32 23.59
C LEU A 8 31.93 16.77 24.84
N THR A 9 31.49 15.50 24.83
CA THR A 9 30.68 14.90 25.92
C THR A 9 31.32 15.03 27.29
N ARG A 10 32.64 14.77 27.40
CA ARG A 10 33.40 14.92 28.66
C ARG A 10 33.47 16.36 29.17
N ARG A 11 33.40 17.35 28.28
CA ARG A 11 33.47 18.78 28.63
C ARG A 11 32.11 19.37 29.03
N HIS A 12 31.01 18.72 28.67
CA HIS A 12 29.65 19.19 28.94
C HIS A 12 28.75 18.11 29.56
N PRO A 13 29.12 17.53 30.72
CA PRO A 13 28.38 16.41 31.33
C PRO A 13 26.93 16.78 31.69
N THR A 14 26.66 18.04 32.08
CA THR A 14 25.31 18.52 32.38
C THR A 14 24.41 18.55 31.15
N VAL A 15 24.95 18.94 29.99
CA VAL A 15 24.22 18.92 28.71
C VAL A 15 23.94 17.49 28.29
N VAL A 16 24.93 16.59 28.41
CA VAL A 16 24.76 15.15 28.11
C VAL A 16 23.65 14.56 28.97
N SER A 17 23.67 14.79 30.28
CA SER A 17 22.64 14.28 31.20
C SER A 17 21.24 14.78 30.84
N ARG A 18 21.09 16.08 30.54
CA ARG A 18 19.80 16.66 30.12
C ARG A 18 19.26 16.03 28.84
N LEU A 19 20.11 15.86 27.82
CA LEU A 19 19.72 15.27 26.54
C LEU A 19 19.40 13.78 26.67
N ALA A 20 20.20 13.02 27.44
CA ALA A 20 19.96 11.61 27.68
C ALA A 20 18.64 11.38 28.43
N LYS A 21 18.35 12.19 29.47
CA LYS A 21 17.07 12.12 30.20
C LYS A 21 15.88 12.43 29.29
N PHE A 22 16.01 13.44 28.42
CA PHE A 22 14.97 13.76 27.45
C PHE A 22 14.77 12.63 26.44
N TYR A 23 15.86 12.09 25.89
CA TYR A 23 15.83 10.97 24.95
C TYR A 23 15.13 9.76 25.57
N GLU A 24 15.47 9.39 26.80
CA GLU A 24 14.86 8.24 27.47
C GLU A 24 13.36 8.46 27.72
N ALA A 25 12.97 9.65 28.18
CA ALA A 25 11.55 9.98 28.36
C ALA A 25 10.78 9.90 27.04
N TRP A 26 11.34 10.48 25.96
CA TRP A 26 10.77 10.42 24.62
C TRP A 26 10.72 8.98 24.08
N TRP A 27 11.74 8.18 24.32
CA TRP A 27 11.78 6.77 23.93
C TRP A 27 10.69 5.96 24.63
N GLN A 28 10.55 6.10 25.95
CA GLN A 28 9.50 5.44 26.74
C GLN A 28 8.09 5.87 26.31
N GLU A 29 7.91 7.12 25.89
CA GLU A 29 6.66 7.62 25.30
C GLU A 29 6.35 6.94 23.96
N LEU A 30 7.36 6.72 23.11
CA LEU A 30 7.18 6.18 21.76
C LEU A 30 7.07 4.65 21.68
N VAL A 31 7.78 3.90 22.52
CA VAL A 31 7.80 2.43 22.47
C VAL A 31 6.39 1.80 22.40
N PRO A 32 5.38 2.25 23.18
CA PRO A 32 4.02 1.71 23.09
C PRO A 32 3.33 1.89 21.73
N THR A 33 3.75 2.87 20.93
CA THR A 33 3.12 3.15 19.62
C THR A 33 3.76 2.40 18.46
N PHE A 34 4.91 1.74 18.66
CA PHE A 34 5.62 1.05 17.56
C PHE A 34 4.81 -0.09 16.94
N GLY A 35 3.98 -0.76 17.74
CA GLY A 35 3.06 -1.80 17.24
C GLY A 35 1.82 -1.25 16.53
N GLN A 36 1.67 0.07 16.44
CA GLN A 36 0.50 0.72 15.85
C GLN A 36 0.88 1.36 14.52
N PRO A 37 0.64 0.68 13.38
CA PRO A 37 0.98 1.26 12.09
C PRO A 37 0.22 2.58 11.84
N THR A 38 0.75 3.47 11.03
CA THR A 38 -0.05 4.62 10.58
C THR A 38 -1.14 4.12 9.64
N ALA A 39 -2.39 4.49 9.89
CA ALA A 39 -3.53 4.00 9.14
C ALA A 39 -4.10 5.06 8.19
N ILE A 40 -4.47 4.64 6.98
CA ILE A 40 -5.12 5.47 5.98
C ILE A 40 -6.62 5.56 6.30
N TYR A 41 -7.16 6.77 6.33
CA TYR A 41 -8.54 6.99 6.74
C TYR A 41 -9.52 6.69 5.62
N LEU A 42 -10.56 5.93 5.92
CA LEU A 42 -11.67 5.64 5.00
C LEU A 42 -12.95 6.32 5.50
N GLY A 43 -13.68 7.00 4.60
CA GLY A 43 -14.89 7.77 4.97
C GLY A 43 -14.59 9.03 5.79
N HIS A 44 -13.43 9.65 5.59
CA HIS A 44 -13.15 10.97 6.16
C HIS A 44 -13.91 12.05 5.35
N PRO A 45 -14.49 13.10 5.99
CA PRO A 45 -15.30 14.11 5.30
C PRO A 45 -14.52 15.07 4.39
N ALA A 46 -13.18 14.95 4.36
CA ALA A 46 -12.37 15.78 3.47
C ALA A 46 -12.71 15.47 2.00
N PRO A 47 -12.91 16.49 1.13
CA PRO A 47 -13.30 16.27 -0.26
C PRO A 47 -12.36 15.35 -1.06
N SER A 48 -11.05 15.37 -0.74
CA SER A 48 -10.04 14.52 -1.39
C SER A 48 -9.93 13.11 -0.80
N ALA A 49 -10.73 12.76 0.21
CA ALA A 49 -10.70 11.47 0.88
C ALA A 49 -11.81 10.51 0.41
N ASN A 50 -12.49 10.83 -0.70
CA ASN A 50 -13.49 9.96 -1.31
C ASN A 50 -13.54 10.14 -2.85
N PRO A 51 -12.97 9.23 -3.66
CA PRO A 51 -12.32 7.98 -3.25
C PRO A 51 -10.96 8.18 -2.60
N VAL A 52 -10.61 7.28 -1.68
CA VAL A 52 -9.23 7.09 -1.20
C VAL A 52 -8.48 6.22 -2.20
N THR A 53 -7.33 6.69 -2.67
CA THR A 53 -6.42 5.92 -3.51
C THR A 53 -5.39 5.21 -2.65
N LEU A 54 -5.34 3.89 -2.76
CA LEU A 54 -4.39 3.03 -2.07
C LEU A 54 -3.43 2.43 -3.08
N THR A 55 -2.13 2.48 -2.78
CA THR A 55 -1.09 1.91 -3.65
C THR A 55 -0.28 0.88 -2.89
N CYS A 56 0.28 -0.11 -3.59
CA CYS A 56 1.14 -1.12 -2.96
C CYS A 56 2.38 -0.56 -2.23
N HIS A 57 2.77 0.71 -2.46
CA HIS A 57 3.80 1.37 -1.65
C HIS A 57 3.41 1.49 -0.18
N ASP A 58 2.11 1.66 0.09
CA ASP A 58 1.55 1.84 1.43
C ASP A 58 1.35 0.50 2.15
N TRP A 59 1.71 -0.62 1.53
CA TRP A 59 1.61 -1.93 2.16
C TRP A 59 2.57 -2.07 3.33
N ILE A 60 2.11 -2.73 4.37
CA ILE A 60 2.93 -3.29 5.43
C ILE A 60 3.16 -4.76 5.07
N ALA A 61 4.41 -5.11 4.77
CA ALA A 61 4.83 -6.42 4.31
C ALA A 61 6.13 -6.84 5.01
N ASP A 62 6.41 -8.15 5.04
CA ASP A 62 7.64 -8.68 5.64
C ASP A 62 8.90 -8.32 4.83
N GLY A 63 8.74 -8.18 3.52
CA GLY A 63 9.79 -7.84 2.56
C GLY A 63 9.63 -6.43 1.97
N SER A 64 10.18 -6.23 0.78
CA SER A 64 10.11 -4.93 0.09
C SER A 64 8.85 -4.87 -0.76
N THR A 65 7.96 -3.92 -0.47
CA THR A 65 6.79 -3.68 -1.30
C THR A 65 7.18 -3.33 -2.75
N PRO A 66 6.29 -3.52 -3.74
CA PRO A 66 6.53 -3.07 -5.11
C PRO A 66 6.70 -1.54 -5.15
N TRP A 67 7.95 -1.09 -5.08
CA TRP A 67 8.28 0.32 -4.88
C TRP A 67 8.47 1.13 -6.19
N ASN A 68 8.29 0.49 -7.36
CA ASN A 68 8.40 1.19 -8.64
C ASN A 68 7.53 0.53 -9.72
N GLN A 69 7.35 1.27 -10.82
CA GLN A 69 6.54 0.82 -11.96
C GLN A 69 7.09 -0.44 -12.64
N ARG A 70 8.38 -0.74 -12.51
CA ARG A 70 8.96 -1.98 -13.07
C ARG A 70 8.47 -3.20 -12.29
N HIS A 71 8.29 -3.12 -10.97
CA HIS A 71 7.75 -4.24 -10.19
C HIS A 71 6.28 -4.53 -10.54
N ILE A 72 5.47 -3.49 -10.74
CA ILE A 72 4.08 -3.59 -11.19
C ILE A 72 4.01 -4.20 -12.61
N ARG A 73 4.85 -3.69 -13.50
CA ARG A 73 5.02 -4.21 -14.87
C ARG A 73 5.44 -5.67 -14.88
N ASN A 74 6.35 -6.09 -14.01
CA ASN A 74 6.80 -7.47 -13.92
C ASN A 74 5.77 -8.45 -13.30
N ALA A 75 4.62 -7.96 -12.83
CA ALA A 75 3.69 -8.76 -12.03
C ALA A 75 4.43 -9.42 -10.85
N GLU A 76 5.04 -8.60 -9.98
CA GLU A 76 5.75 -9.10 -8.79
C GLU A 76 4.82 -9.96 -7.91
N LYS A 77 5.29 -11.15 -7.57
CA LYS A 77 4.51 -12.23 -6.92
C LYS A 77 5.20 -12.80 -5.69
N LYS A 78 6.37 -12.28 -5.31
CA LYS A 78 7.06 -12.71 -4.09
C LYS A 78 6.13 -12.58 -2.89
N PRO A 79 5.87 -13.67 -2.14
CA PRO A 79 4.97 -13.61 -0.99
C PRO A 79 5.34 -12.53 0.02
N GLY A 80 6.64 -12.40 0.35
CA GLY A 80 7.14 -11.36 1.26
C GLY A 80 6.98 -9.93 0.73
N ASN A 81 6.72 -9.72 -0.55
CA ASN A 81 6.49 -8.40 -1.14
C ASN A 81 5.00 -8.05 -1.21
N THR A 82 4.11 -8.93 -0.72
CA THR A 82 2.68 -8.65 -0.60
C THR A 82 2.36 -8.30 0.84
N GLY A 83 1.53 -7.29 1.04
CA GLY A 83 1.14 -6.84 2.37
C GLY A 83 -0.29 -6.33 2.40
N PHE A 84 -0.62 -5.68 3.51
CA PHE A 84 -1.92 -5.04 3.72
C PHE A 84 -1.80 -3.52 3.79
N TRP A 85 -2.89 -2.84 3.50
CA TRP A 85 -3.04 -1.45 3.89
C TRP A 85 -3.60 -1.37 5.31
N ALA A 86 -2.88 -0.72 6.22
CA ALA A 86 -3.47 -0.35 7.50
C ALA A 86 -4.52 0.74 7.23
N VAL A 87 -5.78 0.47 7.55
CA VAL A 87 -6.89 1.40 7.33
C VAL A 87 -7.61 1.72 8.63
N ASP A 88 -8.22 2.89 8.69
CA ASP A 88 -9.05 3.32 9.81
C ASP A 88 -10.35 3.93 9.28
N VAL A 89 -11.44 3.18 9.43
CA VAL A 89 -12.77 3.60 8.99
C VAL A 89 -13.30 4.65 9.96
N LYS A 90 -13.48 5.88 9.48
CA LYS A 90 -13.93 7.01 10.30
C LYS A 90 -15.45 7.11 10.43
N SER A 91 -16.20 6.55 9.49
CA SER A 91 -17.66 6.58 9.48
C SER A 91 -18.23 5.23 9.09
N ALA A 92 -19.34 4.81 9.72
CA ALA A 92 -20.07 3.64 9.26
C ALA A 92 -20.70 3.91 7.88
N GLY A 93 -20.88 2.88 7.06
CA GLY A 93 -21.57 3.05 5.78
C GLY A 93 -21.36 1.90 4.81
N GLU A 94 -21.98 2.03 3.64
CA GLU A 94 -21.69 1.21 2.47
C GLU A 94 -20.42 1.74 1.78
N TYR A 95 -19.52 0.85 1.40
CA TYR A 95 -18.29 1.19 0.71
C TYR A 95 -18.16 0.35 -0.56
N SER A 96 -17.61 0.95 -1.62
CA SER A 96 -17.09 0.21 -2.76
C SER A 96 -15.57 0.16 -2.71
N VAL A 97 -15.00 -1.04 -2.85
CA VAL A 97 -13.57 -1.27 -2.95
C VAL A 97 -13.28 -1.79 -4.36
N GLU A 98 -12.65 -0.95 -5.18
CA GLU A 98 -12.25 -1.29 -6.54
C GLU A 98 -10.79 -1.74 -6.55
N LEU A 99 -10.54 -3.03 -6.83
CA LEU A 99 -9.20 -3.59 -6.96
C LEU A 99 -8.73 -3.49 -8.40
N ARG A 100 -7.47 -3.05 -8.60
CA ARG A 100 -6.82 -3.03 -9.91
C ARG A 100 -5.37 -3.50 -9.82
N ARG A 101 -4.88 -4.04 -10.93
CA ARG A 101 -3.44 -4.23 -11.15
C ARG A 101 -2.79 -2.94 -11.64
N TRP A 102 -3.44 -2.28 -12.59
CA TRP A 102 -2.96 -1.03 -13.19
C TRP A 102 -3.71 0.16 -12.61
N PRO A 103 -3.08 1.34 -12.50
CA PRO A 103 -3.79 2.53 -12.07
C PRO A 103 -4.87 2.90 -13.11
N ARG A 104 -5.92 3.63 -12.69
CA ARG A 104 -7.05 4.00 -13.56
C ARG A 104 -6.60 4.68 -14.85
N GLU A 105 -5.58 5.52 -14.77
CA GLU A 105 -4.99 6.32 -15.85
C GLU A 105 -4.36 5.45 -16.96
N ALA A 106 -3.94 4.24 -16.64
CA ALA A 106 -3.36 3.32 -17.64
C ALA A 106 -4.44 2.65 -18.50
N ASP A 107 -5.69 2.62 -18.03
CA ASP A 107 -6.85 2.06 -18.73
C ASP A 107 -6.63 0.64 -19.31
N ARG A 108 -5.88 -0.20 -18.59
CA ARG A 108 -5.55 -1.57 -19.00
C ARG A 108 -6.33 -2.63 -18.22
N ALA A 109 -6.61 -3.75 -18.89
CA ALA A 109 -7.18 -4.93 -18.25
C ALA A 109 -6.21 -5.51 -17.21
N ILE A 110 -6.73 -6.10 -16.14
CA ILE A 110 -5.95 -6.72 -15.06
C ILE A 110 -4.98 -7.76 -15.64
N THR A 111 -5.44 -8.52 -16.64
CA THR A 111 -4.67 -9.61 -17.25
C THR A 111 -3.70 -9.17 -18.34
N ALA A 112 -3.85 -7.96 -18.84
CA ALA A 112 -3.07 -7.46 -19.96
C ALA A 112 -1.60 -7.25 -19.61
N ASP A 113 -0.77 -7.35 -20.64
CA ASP A 113 0.56 -6.79 -20.69
C ASP A 113 0.50 -5.24 -20.79
N LEU A 114 1.66 -4.61 -20.87
CA LEU A 114 1.74 -3.17 -21.10
C LEU A 114 2.98 -2.85 -21.92
N GLU A 115 2.79 -2.16 -23.05
CA GLU A 115 3.90 -1.73 -23.90
C GLU A 115 4.94 -0.91 -23.11
N ALA A 116 6.20 -1.02 -23.52
CA ALA A 116 7.27 -0.20 -22.98
C ALA A 116 7.01 1.27 -23.35
N GLY A 117 7.04 2.15 -22.35
CA GLY A 117 7.01 3.58 -22.57
C GLY A 117 8.35 4.10 -23.10
N ALA A 118 8.36 5.33 -23.59
CA ALA A 118 9.59 5.99 -24.03
C ALA A 118 10.62 6.07 -22.91
N ASP A 119 11.89 5.86 -23.27
CA ASP A 119 13.00 6.03 -22.34
C ASP A 119 13.27 7.52 -22.07
N VAL A 120 14.19 7.81 -21.14
CA VAL A 120 14.74 9.16 -20.91
C VAL A 120 16.26 9.13 -20.98
N PRO A 121 16.92 10.25 -21.35
CA PRO A 121 18.37 10.33 -21.31
C PRO A 121 18.93 10.03 -19.91
N GLY A 122 20.08 9.36 -19.86
CA GLY A 122 20.77 9.00 -18.61
C GLY A 122 20.51 7.55 -18.21
N VAL A 123 19.56 7.31 -17.32
CA VAL A 123 19.23 5.97 -16.81
C VAL A 123 17.96 5.43 -17.43
N LYS A 124 17.93 4.12 -17.70
CA LYS A 124 16.75 3.46 -18.25
C LYS A 124 15.55 3.63 -17.33
N ALA A 125 14.52 4.32 -17.79
CA ALA A 125 13.32 4.57 -17.01
C ALA A 125 12.58 3.25 -16.71
N PHE A 126 11.98 3.13 -15.52
CA PHE A 126 11.19 1.95 -15.16
C PHE A 126 10.03 1.65 -16.13
N ARG A 127 9.47 2.71 -16.74
CA ARG A 127 8.41 2.59 -17.76
C ARG A 127 8.89 1.97 -19.08
N ALA A 128 10.19 2.00 -19.36
CA ALA A 128 10.78 1.45 -20.58
C ALA A 128 10.95 -0.08 -20.54
N ALA A 129 10.50 -0.74 -19.46
CA ALA A 129 10.34 -2.19 -19.42
C ALA A 129 8.91 -2.57 -19.89
N PRO A 130 8.74 -3.61 -20.72
CA PRO A 130 7.40 -4.12 -21.01
C PRO A 130 6.76 -4.70 -19.74
N GLY A 131 5.46 -4.51 -19.58
CA GLY A 131 4.65 -5.18 -18.57
C GLY A 131 4.34 -6.60 -19.00
N GLN A 132 4.53 -7.56 -18.11
CA GLN A 132 4.21 -8.97 -18.33
C GLN A 132 2.72 -9.22 -18.08
N PRO A 133 2.04 -10.09 -18.84
CA PRO A 133 0.67 -10.46 -18.53
C PRO A 133 0.61 -11.29 -17.24
N PHE A 134 -0.56 -11.31 -16.61
CA PHE A 134 -0.85 -12.21 -15.49
C PHE A 134 -2.28 -12.71 -15.62
N ALA A 135 -2.48 -14.02 -15.80
CA ALA A 135 -3.77 -14.63 -16.06
C ALA A 135 -4.64 -14.71 -14.78
N ALA A 136 -4.93 -13.55 -14.17
CA ALA A 136 -5.81 -13.45 -13.01
C ALA A 136 -7.21 -13.99 -13.35
N ALA A 137 -7.63 -15.01 -12.61
CA ALA A 137 -8.95 -15.63 -12.68
C ALA A 137 -9.86 -15.13 -11.54
N ASN A 138 -9.31 -14.88 -10.35
CA ASN A 138 -10.07 -14.44 -9.19
C ASN A 138 -9.43 -13.23 -8.51
N ALA A 139 -10.27 -12.37 -7.93
CA ALA A 139 -9.88 -11.28 -7.06
C ALA A 139 -10.38 -11.57 -5.64
N HIS A 140 -9.55 -11.29 -4.64
CA HIS A 140 -9.82 -11.53 -3.24
C HIS A 140 -9.68 -10.24 -2.44
N LEU A 141 -10.62 -9.99 -1.53
CA LEU A 141 -10.62 -8.85 -0.61
C LEU A 141 -10.89 -9.37 0.80
N LYS A 142 -10.05 -8.97 1.77
CA LYS A 142 -10.33 -9.10 3.20
C LYS A 142 -10.44 -7.71 3.80
N LEU A 143 -11.61 -7.39 4.36
CA LEU A 143 -11.90 -6.12 5.03
C LEU A 143 -13.20 -6.22 5.85
N GLY A 144 -13.26 -5.56 7.00
CA GLY A 144 -14.44 -5.52 7.86
C GLY A 144 -14.79 -6.89 8.45
N GLY A 145 -13.79 -7.73 8.70
CA GLY A 145 -13.97 -9.12 9.13
C GLY A 145 -14.60 -10.05 8.08
N LYS A 146 -14.66 -9.62 6.81
CA LYS A 146 -15.17 -10.43 5.69
C LYS A 146 -14.03 -10.79 4.75
N GLU A 147 -14.09 -11.99 4.21
CA GLU A 147 -13.28 -12.43 3.07
C GLU A 147 -14.21 -12.64 1.88
N LEU A 148 -13.98 -11.88 0.81
CA LEU A 148 -14.80 -11.85 -0.39
C LEU A 148 -13.95 -12.26 -1.57
N THR A 149 -14.53 -13.05 -2.48
CA THR A 149 -13.90 -13.44 -3.74
C THR A 149 -14.86 -13.22 -4.89
N LEU A 150 -14.36 -12.65 -5.99
CA LEU A 150 -15.13 -12.43 -7.22
C LEU A 150 -14.27 -12.84 -8.43
N PRO A 151 -14.87 -13.39 -9.50
CA PRO A 151 -14.14 -13.74 -10.71
C PRO A 151 -13.68 -12.48 -11.44
N VAL A 152 -12.49 -12.55 -12.04
CA VAL A 152 -11.98 -11.55 -12.98
C VAL A 152 -12.56 -11.88 -14.35
N LYS A 153 -13.46 -11.04 -14.84
CA LYS A 153 -14.05 -11.21 -16.17
C LYS A 153 -13.02 -10.90 -17.26
N GLU A 154 -13.20 -11.50 -18.43
CA GLU A 154 -12.39 -11.18 -19.60
C GLU A 154 -12.42 -9.67 -19.90
N GLY A 155 -11.25 -9.09 -20.15
CA GLY A 155 -11.10 -7.65 -20.39
C GLY A 155 -11.35 -6.74 -19.18
N ALA A 156 -11.62 -7.30 -17.99
CA ALA A 156 -11.88 -6.49 -16.80
C ALA A 156 -10.67 -5.64 -16.42
N LYS A 157 -10.89 -4.33 -16.29
CA LYS A 157 -9.87 -3.38 -15.82
C LYS A 157 -9.81 -3.25 -14.30
N SER A 158 -10.87 -3.70 -13.63
CA SER A 158 -11.01 -3.70 -12.18
C SER A 158 -11.97 -4.81 -11.73
N VAL A 159 -11.92 -5.14 -10.43
CA VAL A 159 -12.98 -5.90 -9.74
C VAL A 159 -13.46 -5.09 -8.55
N THR A 160 -14.77 -4.87 -8.45
CA THR A 160 -15.36 -4.00 -7.43
C THR A 160 -16.20 -4.80 -6.44
N PHE A 161 -15.87 -4.67 -5.17
CA PHE A 161 -16.61 -5.21 -4.04
C PHE A 161 -17.48 -4.14 -3.41
N ARG A 162 -18.62 -4.53 -2.84
CA ARG A 162 -19.46 -3.65 -2.01
C ARG A 162 -19.66 -4.30 -0.65
N LEU A 163 -19.46 -3.53 0.42
CA LEU A 163 -19.59 -4.02 1.79
C LEU A 163 -19.91 -2.89 2.76
N LYS A 164 -20.66 -3.22 3.81
CA LYS A 164 -20.86 -2.34 4.96
C LYS A 164 -19.64 -2.40 5.88
N LEU A 165 -19.10 -1.24 6.23
CA LEU A 165 -18.03 -1.09 7.20
C LEU A 165 -18.54 -0.40 8.47
N LYS A 166 -17.95 -0.78 9.60
CA LYS A 166 -18.11 -0.10 10.89
C LYS A 166 -16.87 0.75 11.16
N PRO A 167 -16.96 1.80 11.98
CA PRO A 167 -15.80 2.58 12.37
C PRO A 167 -14.77 1.72 13.10
N GLY A 168 -13.49 2.00 12.87
CA GLY A 168 -12.38 1.30 13.51
C GLY A 168 -11.25 0.94 12.56
N ARG A 169 -10.14 0.51 13.17
CA ARG A 169 -8.93 0.09 12.48
C ARG A 169 -9.07 -1.34 11.95
N ASP A 170 -8.52 -1.57 10.77
CA ASP A 170 -8.50 -2.89 10.13
C ASP A 170 -7.30 -3.02 9.18
N GLU A 171 -7.05 -4.24 8.73
CA GLU A 171 -6.10 -4.57 7.69
C GLU A 171 -6.84 -4.88 6.39
N LEU A 172 -6.66 -4.04 5.37
CA LEU A 172 -7.19 -4.31 4.05
C LEU A 172 -6.20 -5.20 3.30
N TRP A 173 -6.55 -6.45 3.06
CA TRP A 173 -5.79 -7.35 2.20
C TRP A 173 -6.47 -7.50 0.85
N ALA A 174 -5.69 -7.39 -0.24
CA ALA A 174 -6.21 -7.59 -1.58
C ALA A 174 -5.20 -8.28 -2.51
N LYS A 175 -5.67 -9.27 -3.26
CA LYS A 175 -4.85 -10.01 -4.22
C LYS A 175 -5.69 -10.54 -5.39
N PHE A 176 -5.01 -10.86 -6.47
CA PHE A 176 -5.50 -11.67 -7.57
C PHE A 176 -4.86 -13.05 -7.51
N THR A 177 -5.55 -14.07 -8.03
CA THR A 177 -4.99 -15.41 -8.24
C THR A 177 -5.29 -15.89 -9.65
N ASP A 178 -4.38 -16.68 -10.24
CA ASP A 178 -4.63 -17.43 -11.47
C ASP A 178 -5.38 -18.75 -11.19
N GLU A 179 -5.70 -19.51 -12.24
CA GLU A 179 -6.36 -20.83 -12.12
C GLU A 179 -5.56 -21.85 -11.31
N ALA A 180 -4.23 -21.70 -11.24
CA ALA A 180 -3.36 -22.55 -10.43
C ALA A 180 -3.27 -22.09 -8.96
N GLY A 181 -3.94 -20.99 -8.60
CA GLY A 181 -3.91 -20.40 -7.26
C GLY A 181 -2.68 -19.54 -6.97
N THR A 182 -1.85 -19.22 -7.97
CA THR A 182 -0.67 -18.37 -7.80
C THR A 182 -1.11 -16.94 -7.47
N PRO A 183 -0.73 -16.37 -6.32
CA PRO A 183 -1.17 -15.04 -5.92
C PRO A 183 -0.31 -13.93 -6.54
N MET A 184 -0.94 -12.81 -6.85
CA MET A 184 -0.30 -11.51 -7.13
C MET A 184 -1.08 -10.44 -6.36
N GLY A 185 -0.43 -9.62 -5.55
CA GLY A 185 -1.11 -8.54 -4.83
C GLY A 185 -1.83 -7.56 -5.78
N ALA A 186 -2.97 -7.01 -5.34
CA ALA A 186 -3.66 -5.99 -6.10
C ALA A 186 -2.91 -4.65 -5.92
N PHE A 187 -2.10 -4.23 -6.88
CA PHE A 187 -1.20 -3.08 -6.68
C PHE A 187 -1.90 -1.74 -6.42
N TYR A 188 -3.19 -1.64 -6.76
CA TYR A 188 -4.02 -0.46 -6.50
C TYR A 188 -5.38 -0.87 -5.95
N ALA A 189 -5.88 -0.08 -5.01
CA ALA A 189 -7.27 -0.14 -4.59
C ALA A 189 -7.85 1.28 -4.50
N TYR A 190 -9.10 1.45 -4.90
CA TYR A 190 -9.83 2.71 -4.75
C TYR A 190 -11.03 2.46 -3.84
N VAL A 191 -11.03 3.08 -2.67
CA VAL A 191 -12.08 2.90 -1.66
C VAL A 191 -12.98 4.12 -1.65
N THR A 192 -14.26 3.91 -1.97
CA THR A 192 -15.26 4.98 -2.02
C THR A 192 -16.33 4.71 -0.97
N GLN A 193 -16.61 5.67 -0.10
CA GLN A 193 -17.83 5.64 0.70
C GLN A 193 -19.01 5.98 -0.20
N LEU A 194 -20.01 5.10 -0.22
CA LEU A 194 -21.24 5.27 -0.97
C LEU A 194 -22.23 6.04 -0.10
N GLN A 195 -22.89 7.04 -0.70
CA GLN A 195 -23.97 7.79 -0.05
C GLN A 195 -25.18 6.91 0.21
#